data_AF-A0A939K936-F1
#
_entry.id   AF-A0A939K936-F1
#
_cell.length_a   1.000
_cell.length_b   1.000
_cell.length_c   1.000
_cell.angle_alpha   90.00
_cell.angle_beta   90.00
_cell.angle_gamma   90.00
#
_symmetry.space_group_name_H-M   'P 1'
#
loop_
_entity.id
_entity.type
_entity.pdbx_description
1 polymer ?
#
loop_
_entity_poly.entity_id
_entity_poly.type
_entity_poly.pdbx_seq_one_letter_code
_entity_poly.pdbx_strand_id
1 'polypeptide(L)'
;MEKLELLEQFEKQPGEFEAFLLELDIERANLSEKVTPKQLYIEVIQIQTQKTGGLDHLYKVLLGYTKLELLLKKKKWKDADLQTVKIMDKVLNLKSGEYMSSEDLPRFSCYDLCMINDLWIKYSNNMFGFSIQKNIYEEVLGQETNFDSGAWQRFGKRVGWYKEKKWMDDNNYQNGWKNAPKGYFPLNGSVSGEDWSRDSKDYFSEFMSKLKECDV
;
A
#
# COMPACT_ATOMS: atom_id res chain seq x y z
N MET A 1 -2.81 -3.07 -24.22
CA MET A 1 -1.34 -3.21 -24.24
C MET A 1 -0.79 -3.08 -22.84
N GLU A 2 -1.06 -2.00 -22.09
CA GLU A 2 -0.59 -1.84 -20.68
C GLU A 2 -1.00 -2.95 -19.69
N LYS A 3 -2.13 -3.64 -19.94
CA LYS A 3 -2.62 -4.73 -19.07
C LYS A 3 -1.87 -6.06 -19.25
N LEU A 4 -1.07 -6.19 -20.32
CA LEU A 4 -0.23 -7.36 -20.61
C LEU A 4 1.20 -7.16 -20.10
N GLU A 5 1.71 -5.93 -20.03
CA GLU A 5 3.05 -5.62 -19.52
C GLU A 5 3.19 -5.87 -18.02
N LEU A 6 2.13 -5.61 -17.24
CA LEU A 6 2.05 -5.97 -15.83
C LEU A 6 2.01 -7.49 -15.59
N LEU A 7 1.44 -8.26 -16.52
CA LEU A 7 1.40 -9.73 -16.45
C LEU A 7 2.76 -10.34 -16.77
N GLU A 8 3.50 -9.77 -17.74
CA GLU A 8 4.86 -10.20 -18.06
C GLU A 8 5.88 -9.88 -16.95
N GLN A 9 5.63 -8.88 -16.10
CA GLN A 9 6.47 -8.60 -14.92
C GLN A 9 6.29 -9.67 -13.82
N PHE A 10 5.07 -10.16 -13.60
CA PHE A 10 4.80 -11.26 -12.66
C PHE A 10 5.39 -12.60 -13.11
N GLU A 11 5.45 -12.85 -14.43
CA GLU A 11 6.13 -14.04 -14.99
C GLU A 11 7.65 -13.99 -14.83
N LYS A 12 8.25 -12.81 -14.63
CA LYS A 12 9.70 -12.63 -14.47
C LYS A 12 10.21 -12.86 -13.04
N GLN A 13 9.31 -13.03 -12.05
CA GLN A 13 9.65 -13.39 -10.67
C GLN A 13 8.92 -14.67 -10.21
N PRO A 14 9.13 -15.81 -10.89
CA PRO A 14 8.42 -17.05 -10.60
C PRO A 14 8.62 -17.57 -9.17
N GLY A 15 9.73 -17.23 -8.51
CA GLY A 15 10.05 -17.73 -7.17
C GLY A 15 9.07 -17.29 -6.08
N GLU A 16 8.58 -16.04 -6.12
CA GLU A 16 7.71 -15.51 -5.06
C GLU A 16 6.27 -15.99 -5.20
N PHE A 17 5.82 -16.19 -6.45
CA PHE A 17 4.51 -16.73 -6.74
C PHE A 17 4.42 -18.22 -6.38
N GLU A 18 5.43 -19.00 -6.78
CA GLU A 18 5.49 -20.41 -6.39
C GLU A 18 5.67 -20.56 -4.87
N ALA A 19 6.42 -19.67 -4.21
CA ALA A 19 6.53 -19.66 -2.74
C ALA A 19 5.18 -19.41 -2.06
N PHE A 20 4.39 -18.45 -2.53
CA PHE A 20 3.04 -18.18 -2.02
C PHE A 20 2.08 -19.37 -2.25
N LEU A 21 2.15 -20.01 -3.41
CA LEU A 21 1.37 -21.22 -3.71
C LEU A 21 1.80 -22.41 -2.85
N LEU A 22 3.11 -22.57 -2.61
CA LEU A 22 3.70 -23.58 -1.71
C LEU A 22 3.26 -23.39 -0.26
N GLU A 23 3.28 -22.16 0.25
CA GLU A 23 2.81 -21.83 1.60
C GLU A 23 1.33 -22.18 1.81
N LEU A 24 0.54 -22.11 0.73
CA LEU A 24 -0.88 -22.44 0.75
C LEU A 24 -1.19 -23.89 0.36
N ASP A 25 -0.18 -24.69 0.02
CA ASP A 25 -0.33 -26.06 -0.49
C ASP A 25 -1.30 -26.12 -1.68
N ILE A 26 -1.05 -25.25 -2.67
CA ILE A 26 -1.78 -25.13 -3.93
C ILE A 26 -0.81 -25.40 -5.08
N GLU A 27 -1.10 -26.38 -5.93
CA GLU A 27 -0.34 -26.57 -7.16
C GLU A 27 -0.81 -25.60 -8.25
N ARG A 28 0.14 -24.94 -8.94
CA ARG A 28 -0.16 -24.02 -10.04
C ARG A 28 -1.04 -24.62 -11.13
N ALA A 29 -0.89 -25.92 -11.41
CA ALA A 29 -1.70 -26.64 -12.39
C ALA A 29 -3.21 -26.65 -12.07
N ASN A 30 -3.59 -26.32 -10.83
CA ASN A 30 -4.98 -26.25 -10.38
C ASN A 30 -5.59 -24.84 -10.55
N LEU A 31 -4.83 -23.85 -11.03
CA LEU A 31 -5.29 -22.49 -11.31
C LEU A 31 -5.53 -22.28 -12.82
N SER A 32 -6.44 -21.38 -13.18
CA SER A 32 -6.73 -21.09 -14.59
C SER A 32 -5.59 -20.31 -15.28
N GLU A 33 -5.33 -20.58 -16.56
CA GLU A 33 -4.25 -19.95 -17.35
C GLU A 33 -4.44 -18.44 -17.64
N LYS A 34 -5.61 -17.84 -17.36
CA LYS A 34 -5.94 -16.44 -17.76
C LYS A 34 -6.67 -15.65 -16.69
N VAL A 35 -6.04 -15.48 -15.55
CA VAL A 35 -6.70 -14.98 -14.34
C VAL A 35 -6.09 -13.65 -13.93
N THR A 36 -6.92 -12.61 -13.84
CA THR A 36 -6.50 -11.32 -13.25
C THR A 36 -6.20 -11.51 -11.76
N PRO A 37 -5.33 -10.69 -11.12
CA PRO A 37 -4.99 -10.85 -9.70
C PRO A 37 -6.22 -10.96 -8.76
N LYS A 38 -7.31 -10.25 -9.08
CA LYS A 38 -8.61 -10.35 -8.40
C LYS A 38 -9.31 -11.70 -8.59
N GLN A 39 -9.27 -12.25 -9.80
CA GLN A 39 -9.81 -13.58 -10.08
C GLN A 39 -8.93 -14.66 -9.42
N LEU A 40 -7.63 -14.40 -9.23
CA LEU A 40 -6.71 -15.32 -8.60
C LEU A 40 -6.98 -15.43 -7.11
N TYR A 41 -7.21 -14.30 -6.42
CA TYR A 41 -7.70 -14.32 -5.04
C TYR A 41 -9.03 -15.05 -4.90
N ILE A 42 -9.94 -14.93 -5.89
CA ILE A 42 -11.20 -15.66 -5.89
C ILE A 42 -10.96 -17.17 -6.03
N GLU A 43 -10.09 -17.59 -6.96
CA GLU A 43 -9.74 -19.00 -7.17
C GLU A 43 -9.02 -19.60 -5.96
N VAL A 44 -8.06 -18.89 -5.37
CA VAL A 44 -7.36 -19.32 -4.15
C VAL A 44 -8.33 -19.42 -2.97
N ILE A 45 -9.26 -18.48 -2.82
CA ILE A 45 -10.31 -18.58 -1.78
C ILE A 45 -11.22 -19.77 -2.05
N GLN A 46 -11.61 -20.02 -3.30
CA GLN A 46 -12.44 -21.18 -3.66
C GLN A 46 -11.72 -22.50 -3.35
N ILE A 47 -10.41 -22.61 -3.63
CA ILE A 47 -9.62 -23.80 -3.29
C ILE A 47 -9.49 -23.96 -1.77
N GLN A 48 -9.17 -22.87 -1.06
CA GLN A 48 -9.02 -22.89 0.39
C GLN A 48 -10.35 -23.12 1.12
N THR A 49 -11.53 -22.81 0.53
CA THR A 49 -12.84 -23.06 1.18
C THR A 49 -13.09 -24.54 1.49
N GLN A 50 -12.31 -25.44 0.89
CA GLN A 50 -12.36 -26.87 1.13
C GLN A 50 -11.43 -27.33 2.28
N LYS A 51 -10.53 -26.47 2.78
CA LYS A 51 -9.62 -26.72 3.92
C LYS A 51 -10.04 -25.87 5.13
N THR A 52 -10.24 -26.50 6.29
CA THR A 52 -10.60 -25.81 7.55
C THR A 52 -9.41 -25.02 8.12
N GLY A 53 -9.61 -23.72 8.39
CA GLY A 53 -8.78 -22.93 9.34
C GLY A 53 -8.02 -21.72 8.78
N GLY A 54 -7.74 -21.66 7.47
CA GLY A 54 -6.98 -20.55 6.84
C GLY A 54 -7.82 -19.52 6.08
N LEU A 55 -9.11 -19.79 5.91
CA LEU A 55 -9.97 -19.07 4.96
C LEU A 55 -10.33 -17.64 5.37
N ASP A 56 -10.53 -17.42 6.66
CA ASP A 56 -11.10 -16.17 7.17
C ASP A 56 -10.15 -14.99 6.95
N HIS A 57 -8.85 -15.20 7.09
CA HIS A 57 -7.84 -14.16 6.89
C HIS A 57 -7.76 -13.71 5.43
N LEU A 58 -7.56 -14.64 4.49
CA LEU A 58 -7.46 -14.32 3.06
C LEU A 58 -8.75 -13.69 2.53
N TYR A 59 -9.91 -14.19 2.98
CA TYR A 59 -11.20 -13.60 2.64
C TYR A 59 -11.35 -12.17 3.21
N LYS A 60 -10.92 -11.93 4.45
CA LYS A 60 -10.92 -10.59 5.06
C LYS A 60 -9.99 -9.60 4.35
N VAL A 61 -8.88 -10.06 3.78
CA VAL A 61 -7.97 -9.26 2.95
C VAL A 61 -8.61 -8.93 1.61
N LEU A 62 -9.17 -9.92 0.89
CA LEU A 62 -9.89 -9.70 -0.38
C LEU A 62 -11.09 -8.73 -0.23
N LEU A 63 -11.88 -8.89 0.83
CA LEU A 63 -12.96 -7.97 1.15
C LEU A 63 -12.44 -6.55 1.41
N GLY A 64 -11.27 -6.44 2.03
CA GLY A 64 -10.55 -5.17 2.20
C GLY A 64 -10.29 -4.49 0.86
N TYR A 65 -9.66 -5.18 -0.09
CA TYR A 65 -9.38 -4.66 -1.43
C TYR A 65 -10.64 -4.27 -2.20
N THR A 66 -11.67 -5.10 -2.14
CA THR A 66 -12.96 -4.82 -2.79
C THR A 66 -13.59 -3.55 -2.22
N LYS A 67 -13.54 -3.37 -0.90
CA LYS A 67 -14.04 -2.17 -0.25
C LYS A 67 -13.20 -0.94 -0.61
N LEU A 68 -11.87 -1.06 -0.64
CA LEU A 68 -10.98 0.02 -1.07
C LEU A 68 -11.33 0.47 -2.50
N GLU A 69 -11.44 -0.46 -3.45
CA GLU A 69 -11.84 -0.18 -4.83
C GLU A 69 -13.17 0.59 -4.91
N LEU A 70 -14.18 0.18 -4.14
CA LEU A 70 -15.50 0.85 -4.12
C LEU A 70 -15.44 2.27 -3.55
N LEU A 71 -14.64 2.48 -2.51
CA LEU A 71 -14.47 3.79 -1.88
C LEU A 71 -13.73 4.75 -2.82
N LEU A 72 -12.67 4.27 -3.47
CA LEU A 72 -11.89 5.03 -4.44
C LEU A 72 -12.73 5.40 -5.68
N LYS A 73 -13.51 4.46 -6.24
CA LYS A 73 -14.48 4.76 -7.33
C LYS A 73 -15.45 5.88 -6.98
N LYS A 74 -15.90 5.92 -5.73
CA LYS A 74 -16.81 6.95 -5.20
C LYS A 74 -16.07 8.22 -4.74
N LYS A 75 -14.75 8.29 -4.92
CA LYS A 75 -13.88 9.39 -4.48
C LYS A 75 -14.02 9.70 -2.98
N LYS A 76 -14.32 8.67 -2.18
CA LYS A 76 -14.38 8.76 -0.71
C LYS A 76 -12.97 8.61 -0.14
N TRP A 77 -12.11 9.59 -0.41
CA TRP A 77 -10.67 9.47 -0.17
C TRP A 77 -10.31 9.16 1.29
N LYS A 78 -10.96 9.84 2.24
CA LYS A 78 -10.77 9.59 3.67
C LYS A 78 -11.10 8.14 4.05
N ASP A 79 -12.27 7.66 3.63
CA ASP A 79 -12.70 6.30 3.94
C ASP A 79 -11.78 5.28 3.24
N ALA A 80 -11.31 5.58 2.04
CA ALA A 80 -10.37 4.75 1.28
C ALA A 80 -9.02 4.67 1.99
N ASP A 81 -8.49 5.79 2.46
CA ASP A 81 -7.25 5.88 3.24
C ASP A 81 -7.32 5.05 4.52
N LEU A 82 -8.40 5.20 5.30
CA LEU A 82 -8.66 4.34 6.47
C LEU A 82 -8.82 2.86 6.09
N GLN A 83 -9.34 2.56 4.91
CA GLN A 83 -9.45 1.18 4.43
C GLN A 83 -8.09 0.62 3.98
N THR A 84 -7.19 1.45 3.45
CA THR A 84 -5.81 1.10 3.15
C THR A 84 -5.08 0.67 4.41
N VAL A 85 -5.16 1.45 5.49
CA VAL A 85 -4.57 1.07 6.80
C VAL A 85 -5.07 -0.30 7.26
N LYS A 86 -6.39 -0.51 7.23
CA LYS A 86 -7.00 -1.80 7.62
C LYS A 86 -6.58 -2.98 6.76
N ILE A 87 -6.19 -2.75 5.51
CA ILE A 87 -5.64 -3.81 4.65
C ILE A 87 -4.21 -4.11 5.08
N MET A 88 -3.39 -3.06 5.23
CA MET A 88 -2.00 -3.15 5.65
C MET A 88 -1.86 -3.89 7.00
N ASP A 89 -2.67 -3.53 8.00
CA ASP A 89 -2.70 -4.20 9.30
C ASP A 89 -3.05 -5.68 9.18
N LYS A 90 -4.03 -6.01 8.31
CA LYS A 90 -4.42 -7.39 8.09
C LYS A 90 -3.33 -8.18 7.39
N VAL A 91 -2.72 -7.65 6.33
CA VAL A 91 -1.64 -8.32 5.59
C VAL A 91 -0.50 -8.71 6.53
N LEU A 92 -0.16 -7.84 7.48
CA LEU A 92 0.88 -8.08 8.49
C LEU A 92 0.40 -8.85 9.74
N ASN A 93 -0.90 -9.15 9.79
CA ASN A 93 -1.57 -9.77 10.94
C ASN A 93 -1.35 -9.00 12.26
N LEU A 94 -1.32 -7.67 12.19
CA LEU A 94 -1.22 -6.78 13.34
C LEU A 94 -2.51 -6.81 14.17
N LYS A 95 -2.37 -6.76 15.50
CA LYS A 95 -3.51 -6.67 16.41
C LYS A 95 -4.06 -5.24 16.43
N SER A 96 -5.31 -5.12 16.86
CA SER A 96 -5.95 -3.81 17.03
C SER A 96 -5.14 -2.92 17.98
N GLY A 97 -4.67 -1.78 17.48
CA GLY A 97 -3.87 -0.81 18.25
C GLY A 97 -2.36 -1.04 18.18
N GLU A 98 -1.89 -2.07 17.48
CA GLU A 98 -0.48 -2.17 17.07
C GLU A 98 -0.24 -1.25 15.87
N TYR A 99 0.91 -0.58 15.88
CA TYR A 99 1.37 0.23 14.76
C TYR A 99 2.38 -0.56 13.96
N MET A 100 2.35 -0.39 12.65
CA MET A 100 3.38 -0.94 11.78
C MET A 100 4.73 -0.29 12.10
N SER A 101 5.73 -1.12 12.38
CA SER A 101 7.10 -0.67 12.61
C SER A 101 8.01 -1.05 11.44
N SER A 102 9.24 -0.55 11.49
CA SER A 102 10.30 -0.90 10.54
C SER A 102 10.53 -2.41 10.44
N GLU A 103 10.42 -3.13 11.56
CA GLU A 103 10.59 -4.58 11.64
C GLU A 103 9.49 -5.37 10.90
N ASP A 104 8.36 -4.73 10.61
CA ASP A 104 7.25 -5.35 9.88
C ASP A 104 7.42 -5.24 8.36
N LEU A 105 8.14 -4.23 7.88
CA LEU A 105 8.30 -3.93 6.45
C LEU A 105 8.86 -5.11 5.64
N PRO A 106 9.86 -5.88 6.11
CA PRO A 106 10.35 -7.04 5.39
C PRO A 106 9.29 -8.12 5.17
N ARG A 107 8.30 -8.20 6.06
CA ARG A 107 7.20 -9.18 5.99
C ARG A 107 6.04 -8.71 5.10
N PHE A 108 6.02 -7.43 4.71
CA PHE A 108 4.98 -6.91 3.84
C PHE A 108 5.19 -7.41 2.41
N SER A 109 4.21 -8.14 1.87
CA SER A 109 4.30 -8.67 0.51
C SER A 109 4.31 -7.56 -0.55
N CYS A 110 5.20 -7.68 -1.55
CA CYS A 110 5.24 -6.73 -2.66
C CYS A 110 3.94 -6.73 -3.45
N TYR A 111 3.30 -7.90 -3.59
CA TYR A 111 1.99 -8.05 -4.22
C TYR A 111 0.94 -7.11 -3.60
N ASP A 112 0.82 -7.11 -2.26
CA ASP A 112 -0.18 -6.30 -1.56
C ASP A 112 0.13 -4.80 -1.72
N LEU A 113 1.41 -4.39 -1.69
CA LEU A 113 1.81 -2.99 -1.94
C LEU A 113 1.45 -2.54 -3.36
N CYS A 114 1.76 -3.34 -4.38
CA CYS A 114 1.39 -3.09 -5.77
C CYS A 114 -0.13 -2.96 -5.92
N MET A 115 -0.90 -3.89 -5.34
CA MET A 115 -2.35 -3.88 -5.42
C MET A 115 -2.98 -2.62 -4.79
N ILE A 116 -2.49 -2.19 -3.62
CA ILE A 116 -2.94 -0.95 -2.99
C ILE A 116 -2.60 0.24 -3.89
N ASN A 117 -1.36 0.33 -4.36
CA ASN A 117 -0.87 1.41 -5.22
C ASN A 117 -1.69 1.54 -6.51
N ASP A 118 -1.90 0.44 -7.23
CA ASP A 118 -2.61 0.42 -8.50
C ASP A 118 -4.06 0.88 -8.37
N LEU A 119 -4.74 0.48 -7.28
CA LEU A 119 -6.07 0.96 -6.98
C LEU A 119 -6.08 2.48 -6.78
N TRP A 120 -5.13 3.00 -6.00
CA TRP A 120 -5.01 4.45 -5.78
C TRP A 120 -4.72 5.21 -7.07
N ILE A 121 -3.73 4.78 -7.86
CA ILE A 121 -3.39 5.43 -9.15
C ILE A 121 -4.62 5.45 -10.07
N LYS A 122 -5.24 4.28 -10.28
CA LYS A 122 -6.32 4.10 -11.24
C LYS A 122 -7.50 5.02 -10.96
N TYR A 123 -7.95 5.05 -9.71
CA TYR A 123 -9.18 5.77 -9.35
C TYR A 123 -8.94 7.24 -8.98
N SER A 124 -7.69 7.61 -8.69
CA SER A 124 -7.30 9.01 -8.47
C SER A 124 -6.90 9.75 -9.75
N ASN A 125 -6.89 9.06 -10.91
CA ASN A 125 -6.34 9.59 -12.15
C ASN A 125 -4.86 10.01 -11.99
N ASN A 126 -4.06 9.08 -11.45
CA ASN A 126 -2.62 9.24 -11.21
C ASN A 126 -2.24 10.41 -10.26
N MET A 127 -3.17 10.80 -9.37
CA MET A 127 -2.95 11.86 -8.38
C MET A 127 -2.40 11.32 -7.07
N PHE A 128 -2.80 10.10 -6.69
CA PHE A 128 -2.53 9.48 -5.39
C PHE A 128 -2.01 8.06 -5.59
N GLY A 129 -1.20 7.59 -4.64
CA GLY A 129 -0.54 6.28 -4.68
C GLY A 129 0.83 6.32 -4.04
N PHE A 130 1.29 5.17 -3.56
CA PHE A 130 2.61 5.03 -2.95
C PHE A 130 3.75 5.30 -3.93
N SER A 131 3.62 4.86 -5.18
CA SER A 131 4.56 5.16 -6.27
C SER A 131 4.71 6.68 -6.52
N ILE A 132 3.60 7.43 -6.42
CA ILE A 132 3.60 8.88 -6.57
C ILE A 132 4.37 9.53 -5.42
N GLN A 133 4.18 9.05 -4.20
CA GLN A 133 4.94 9.50 -3.04
C GLN A 133 6.42 9.13 -3.16
N LYS A 134 6.74 7.91 -3.62
CA LYS A 134 8.11 7.46 -3.87
C LYS A 134 8.83 8.36 -4.86
N ASN A 135 8.20 8.68 -5.99
CA ASN A 135 8.78 9.59 -6.98
C ASN A 135 9.02 10.99 -6.37
N ILE A 136 8.08 11.51 -5.58
CA ILE A 136 8.25 12.79 -4.89
C ILE A 136 9.38 12.72 -3.84
N TYR A 137 9.49 11.59 -3.13
CA TYR A 137 10.55 11.34 -2.17
C TYR A 137 11.92 11.37 -2.86
N GLU A 138 12.08 10.68 -3.97
CA GLU A 138 13.30 10.66 -4.78
C GLU A 138 13.62 12.06 -5.36
N GLU A 139 12.61 12.80 -5.85
CA GLU A 139 12.76 14.19 -6.29
C GLU A 139 13.28 15.10 -5.17
N VAL A 140 12.77 14.92 -3.95
CA VAL A 140 13.13 15.74 -2.78
C VAL A 140 14.51 15.41 -2.24
N LEU A 141 14.89 14.13 -2.29
CA LEU A 141 16.20 13.63 -1.87
C LEU A 141 17.28 14.04 -2.88
N GLY A 142 16.99 13.98 -4.18
CA GLY A 142 17.92 14.38 -5.23
C GLY A 142 19.23 13.59 -5.18
N GLN A 143 20.35 14.28 -4.93
CA GLN A 143 21.68 13.66 -4.78
C GLN A 143 22.08 13.44 -3.31
N GLU A 144 21.22 13.82 -2.36
CA GLU A 144 21.48 13.64 -0.93
C GLU A 144 21.42 12.14 -0.58
N THR A 145 22.28 11.67 0.31
CA THR A 145 22.29 10.25 0.71
C THR A 145 21.32 9.96 1.86
N ASN A 146 20.90 10.99 2.60
CA ASN A 146 20.15 10.85 3.84
C ASN A 146 18.88 11.71 3.79
N PHE A 147 17.74 11.12 4.13
CA PHE A 147 16.47 11.84 4.22
C PHE A 147 16.33 12.53 5.58
N ASP A 148 16.94 13.72 5.69
CA ASP A 148 16.97 14.47 6.94
C ASP A 148 15.63 15.17 7.27
N SER A 149 15.58 15.87 8.41
CA SER A 149 14.37 16.59 8.83
C SER A 149 14.00 17.74 7.87
N GLY A 150 14.97 18.29 7.13
CA GLY A 150 14.74 19.29 6.10
C GLY A 150 14.10 18.67 4.86
N ALA A 151 14.61 17.54 4.39
CA ALA A 151 14.04 16.75 3.30
C ALA A 151 12.62 16.28 3.64
N TRP A 152 12.40 15.78 4.86
CA TRP A 152 11.07 15.42 5.34
C TRP A 152 10.09 16.61 5.27
N GLN A 153 10.50 17.78 5.75
CA GLN A 153 9.66 18.98 5.66
C GLN A 153 9.38 19.40 4.21
N ARG A 154 10.36 19.31 3.31
CA ARG A 154 10.17 19.61 1.87
C ARG A 154 9.17 18.64 1.23
N PHE A 155 9.31 17.35 1.52
CA PHE A 155 8.37 16.31 1.12
C PHE A 155 6.97 16.62 1.63
N GLY A 156 6.81 16.83 2.94
CA GLY A 156 5.53 17.14 3.57
C GLY A 156 4.86 18.36 2.96
N LYS A 157 5.62 19.41 2.60
CA LYS A 157 5.05 20.58 1.87
C LYS A 157 4.53 20.19 0.48
N ARG A 158 5.26 19.34 -0.26
CA ARG A 158 4.93 18.92 -1.61
C ARG A 158 3.65 18.08 -1.66
N VAL A 159 3.51 17.14 -0.73
CA VAL A 159 2.33 16.26 -0.63
C VAL A 159 1.22 16.82 0.25
N GLY A 160 1.41 18.01 0.85
CA GLY A 160 0.39 18.70 1.65
C GLY A 160 0.26 18.23 3.10
N TRP A 161 1.23 17.49 3.63
CA TRP A 161 1.29 17.02 5.02
C TRP A 161 1.92 18.03 5.98
N TYR A 162 2.61 19.04 5.46
CA TYR A 162 3.22 20.11 6.25
C TYR A 162 2.81 21.49 5.73
N LYS A 163 2.16 22.28 6.58
CA LYS A 163 1.69 23.64 6.25
C LYS A 163 1.81 24.56 7.47
N GLU A 164 2.18 25.82 7.25
CA GLU A 164 2.20 26.86 8.32
C GLU A 164 2.99 26.44 9.57
N LYS A 165 4.13 25.78 9.35
CA LYS A 165 5.01 25.23 10.38
C LYS A 165 4.42 24.09 11.22
N LYS A 166 3.34 23.45 10.76
CA LYS A 166 2.66 22.35 11.43
C LYS A 166 2.51 21.14 10.51
N TRP A 167 2.66 19.96 11.08
CA TRP A 167 2.32 18.70 10.41
C TRP A 167 0.81 18.47 10.45
N MET A 168 0.35 17.52 9.64
CA MET A 168 -1.03 17.08 9.65
C MET A 168 -1.42 16.52 11.04
N ASP A 169 -2.66 16.71 11.44
CA ASP A 169 -3.26 16.17 12.65
C ASP A 169 -4.68 15.68 12.32
N ASP A 170 -5.34 15.02 13.26
CA ASP A 170 -6.69 14.49 13.07
C ASP A 170 -7.71 15.58 12.69
N ASN A 171 -7.48 16.83 13.12
CA ASN A 171 -8.38 17.95 12.88
C ASN A 171 -8.26 18.48 11.44
N ASN A 172 -7.03 18.64 10.95
CA ASN A 172 -6.77 19.15 9.61
C ASN A 172 -6.86 18.04 8.52
N TYR A 173 -6.74 16.77 8.89
CA TYR A 173 -7.08 15.61 8.06
C TYR A 173 -8.53 15.67 7.54
N GLN A 174 -9.48 16.14 8.36
CA GLN A 174 -10.90 16.17 8.00
C GLN A 174 -11.24 17.12 6.84
N ASN A 175 -10.42 18.16 6.64
CA ASN A 175 -10.74 19.27 5.73
C ASN A 175 -9.71 19.50 4.61
N GLY A 176 -8.50 18.92 4.72
CA GLY A 176 -7.39 19.16 3.78
C GLY A 176 -7.52 18.50 2.40
N TRP A 177 -8.38 17.50 2.24
CA TRP A 177 -8.38 16.65 1.05
C TRP A 177 -9.14 17.19 -0.17
N LYS A 178 -10.03 18.19 -0.01
CA LYS A 178 -10.89 18.69 -1.10
C LYS A 178 -10.09 19.29 -2.27
N ASN A 179 -8.87 19.75 -2.00
CA ASN A 179 -7.89 20.22 -2.98
C ASN A 179 -6.51 19.60 -2.71
N ALA A 180 -6.49 18.31 -2.35
CA ALA A 180 -5.27 17.58 -2.04
C ALA A 180 -4.28 17.65 -3.22
N PRO A 181 -3.01 18.04 -2.98
CA PRO A 181 -1.96 17.99 -4.00
C PRO A 181 -1.62 16.55 -4.37
N LYS A 182 -0.89 16.39 -5.47
CA LYS A 182 -0.38 15.09 -5.93
C LYS A 182 0.45 14.43 -4.82
N GLY A 183 0.21 13.14 -4.56
CA GLY A 183 0.87 12.37 -3.51
C GLY A 183 0.28 12.52 -2.11
N TYR A 184 -0.81 13.29 -1.93
CA TYR A 184 -1.44 13.47 -0.61
C TYR A 184 -1.89 12.15 0.02
N PHE A 185 -2.45 11.24 -0.76
CA PHE A 185 -2.89 9.91 -0.31
C PHE A 185 -2.10 8.78 -0.97
N PRO A 186 -2.08 7.60 -0.36
CA PRO A 186 -2.53 7.31 1.02
C PRO A 186 -1.56 7.86 2.08
N LEU A 187 -2.00 8.16 3.30
CA LEU A 187 -1.13 8.74 4.34
C LEU A 187 -0.15 7.74 4.98
N ASN A 188 -0.28 6.46 4.63
CA ASN A 188 0.33 5.31 5.29
C ASN A 188 -0.25 5.11 6.71
N GLY A 189 -0.50 3.86 7.11
CA GLY A 189 -1.17 3.49 8.36
C GLY A 189 -0.43 3.84 9.64
N SER A 190 0.79 4.34 9.54
CA SER A 190 1.67 4.63 10.67
C SER A 190 1.48 6.02 11.27
N VAL A 191 0.46 6.78 10.86
CA VAL A 191 0.36 8.21 11.21
C VAL A 191 -0.90 8.64 11.94
N SER A 192 -1.62 7.70 12.55
CA SER A 192 -2.64 8.02 13.57
C SER A 192 -2.03 7.98 14.97
N GLY A 193 -1.17 8.95 15.32
CA GLY A 193 -0.53 8.94 16.63
C GLY A 193 0.53 10.01 16.87
N GLU A 194 0.10 11.27 16.89
CA GLU A 194 0.67 12.38 17.67
C GLU A 194 2.09 12.94 17.40
N ASP A 195 3.02 12.29 16.67
CA ASP A 195 4.34 12.91 16.46
C ASP A 195 5.02 12.67 15.10
N TRP A 196 4.72 13.54 14.12
CA TRP A 196 5.32 13.58 12.79
C TRP A 196 6.79 14.05 12.76
N SER A 197 7.41 14.30 13.93
CA SER A 197 8.64 15.12 14.01
C SER A 197 9.95 14.35 13.92
N ARG A 198 10.03 13.06 14.28
CA ARG A 198 11.29 12.30 14.22
C ARG A 198 11.15 10.83 13.85
N ASP A 199 10.37 10.05 14.57
CA ASP A 199 10.29 8.58 14.32
C ASP A 199 9.59 8.26 13.00
N SER A 200 8.68 9.12 12.54
CA SER A 200 7.98 8.94 11.27
C SER A 200 8.91 9.02 10.06
N LYS A 201 10.00 9.80 10.08
CA LYS A 201 10.83 10.01 8.87
C LYS A 201 11.73 8.81 8.56
N ASP A 202 12.23 8.15 9.61
CA ASP A 202 13.16 7.03 9.49
C ASP A 202 12.37 5.81 8.98
N TYR A 203 11.24 5.51 9.64
CA TYR A 203 10.26 4.54 9.15
C TYR A 203 9.79 4.85 7.72
N PHE A 204 9.49 6.11 7.41
CA PHE A 204 9.05 6.49 6.06
C PHE A 204 10.12 6.24 5.01
N SER A 205 11.39 6.48 5.34
CA SER A 205 12.51 6.22 4.44
C SER A 205 12.71 4.72 4.21
N GLU A 206 12.53 3.90 5.24
CA GLU A 206 12.53 2.44 5.11
C GLU A 206 11.34 1.95 4.28
N PHE A 207 10.15 2.53 4.49
CA PHE A 207 8.98 2.22 3.68
C PHE A 207 9.19 2.58 2.20
N MET A 208 9.80 3.74 1.91
CA MET A 208 10.18 4.12 0.55
C MET A 208 11.19 3.16 -0.07
N SER A 209 12.12 2.65 0.74
CA SER A 209 13.07 1.62 0.30
C SER A 209 12.35 0.32 -0.02
N LYS A 210 11.40 -0.11 0.82
CA LYS A 210 10.55 -1.28 0.54
C LYS A 210 9.72 -1.12 -0.73
N LEU A 211 9.15 0.05 -0.99
CA LEU A 211 8.44 0.33 -2.24
C LEU A 211 9.36 0.22 -3.46
N LYS A 212 10.63 0.63 -3.33
CA LYS A 212 11.63 0.50 -4.38
C LYS A 212 12.00 -0.97 -4.63
N GLU A 213 12.20 -1.76 -3.57
CA GLU A 213 12.45 -3.21 -3.68
C GLU A 213 11.29 -3.95 -4.37
N CYS A 214 10.07 -3.50 -4.14
CA CYS A 214 8.86 -4.08 -4.71
C CYS A 214 8.49 -3.54 -6.10
N ASP A 215 9.33 -2.70 -6.71
CA ASP A 215 9.06 -2.05 -8.01
C ASP A 215 7.71 -1.30 -8.07
N VAL A 216 7.24 -0.75 -6.94
CA VAL A 216 6.01 0.06 -6.82
C VAL A 216 6.26 1.51 -7.20
#